data_AF-A0A1X7UF21-F1
#
_entry.id   AF-A0A1X7UF21-F1
#
_cell.length_a   1.000
_cell.length_b   1.000
_cell.length_c   1.000
_cell.angle_alpha   90.00
_cell.angle_beta   90.00
_cell.angle_gamma   90.00
#
_symmetry.space_group_name_H-M   'P 1'
#
loop_
_entity.id
_entity.type
_entity.pdbx_description
1 polymer ?
#
loop_
_entity_poly.entity_id
_entity_poly.type
_entity_poly.pdbx_seq_one_letter_code
_entity_poly.pdbx_strand_id
1 'polypeptide(L)'
;MSVNHHALVLFLRIEISVAHVIKGLCSLNVHKFAGPDGFPVILLKSCAVALSEPVHHIFHVCYIQSYLLKEWRTHKVTPVFKS
;
A
#
# COMPACT_ATOMS: atom_id res chain seq x y z
N MET A 1 -21.52 26.75 20.23
CA MET A 1 -20.37 25.95 20.70
C MET A 1 -19.72 25.36 19.47
N SER A 2 -18.66 26.00 18.97
CA SER A 2 -17.98 25.57 17.74
C SER A 2 -17.15 24.34 18.05
N VAL A 3 -17.57 23.18 17.52
CA VAL A 3 -16.82 21.94 17.65
C VAL A 3 -15.62 22.08 16.71
N ASN A 4 -14.43 22.22 17.28
CA ASN A 4 -13.19 22.31 16.51
C ASN A 4 -13.08 21.03 15.65
N HIS A 5 -13.34 21.15 14.34
CA HIS A 5 -13.24 20.03 13.39
C HIS A 5 -11.87 19.33 13.47
N HIS A 6 -10.82 20.08 13.81
CA HIS A 6 -9.47 19.58 14.06
C HIS A 6 -9.38 18.54 15.20
N ALA A 7 -10.23 18.64 16.23
CA ALA A 7 -10.25 17.72 17.36
C ALA A 7 -10.99 16.40 17.04
N LEU A 8 -11.96 16.41 16.12
CA LEU A 8 -12.64 15.19 15.66
C LEU A 8 -11.76 14.32 14.76
N VAL A 9 -10.86 14.92 13.98
CA VAL A 9 -9.89 14.18 13.13
C VAL A 9 -8.85 13.43 13.96
N LEU A 10 -8.52 13.92 15.17
CA LEU A 10 -7.57 13.27 16.07
C LEU A 10 -8.07 11.93 16.65
N PHE A 11 -9.38 11.67 16.67
CA PHE A 11 -9.98 10.51 17.34
C PHE A 11 -10.05 9.24 16.45
N LEU A 12 -9.81 9.36 15.14
CA LEU A 12 -9.76 8.22 14.19
C LEU A 12 -8.40 8.20 13.47
N ARG A 13 -7.32 8.15 14.25
CA ARG A 13 -5.97 8.13 13.70
C ARG A 13 -5.61 6.68 13.31
N ILE A 14 -5.67 6.39 12.01
CA ILE A 14 -5.18 5.11 11.49
C ILE A 14 -3.66 5.21 11.42
N GLU A 15 -2.97 4.44 12.24
CA GLU A 15 -1.51 4.35 12.22
C GLU A 15 -1.07 3.13 11.40
N ILE A 16 -0.44 3.38 10.26
CA ILE A 16 0.21 2.35 9.47
C ILE A 16 1.60 2.21 10.06
N SER A 17 1.91 1.10 10.73
CA SER A 17 3.25 0.84 11.27
C SER A 17 4.09 0.05 10.26
N VAL A 18 5.42 0.09 10.42
CA VAL A 18 6.35 -0.74 9.64
C VAL A 18 6.01 -2.24 9.78
N ALA A 19 5.57 -2.67 10.97
CA ALA A 19 5.15 -4.05 11.21
C ALA A 19 3.92 -4.44 10.38
N HIS A 20 2.96 -3.53 10.19
CA HIS A 20 1.83 -3.75 9.29
C HIS A 20 2.28 -3.93 7.84
N VAL A 21 3.28 -3.16 7.39
CA VAL A 21 3.84 -3.27 6.05
C VAL A 21 4.57 -4.60 5.86
N ILE A 22 5.42 -5.00 6.81
CA ILE A 22 6.11 -6.31 6.77
C ILE A 22 5.09 -7.44 6.71
N LYS A 23 4.06 -7.41 7.57
CA LYS A 23 2.99 -8.41 7.57
C LYS A 23 2.28 -8.46 6.20
N GLY A 24 1.99 -7.29 5.62
CA GLY A 24 1.40 -7.18 4.29
C GLY A 24 2.27 -7.82 3.21
N LEU A 25 3.55 -7.43 3.12
CA LEU A 25 4.51 -7.95 2.15
C LEU A 25 4.74 -9.47 2.30
N CYS A 26 4.82 -9.96 3.53
CA CYS A 26 4.96 -11.39 3.81
C CYS A 26 3.71 -12.21 3.47
N SER A 27 2.52 -11.58 3.51
CA SER A 27 1.24 -12.24 3.19
C SER A 27 0.97 -12.37 1.68
N LEU A 28 1.78 -11.75 0.83
CA LEU A 28 1.60 -11.78 -0.62
C LEU A 28 1.65 -13.21 -1.18
N ASN A 29 0.73 -13.50 -2.10
CA ASN A 29 0.69 -14.77 -2.83
C ASN A 29 1.64 -14.72 -4.03
N VAL A 30 2.72 -15.50 -3.96
CA VAL A 30 3.78 -15.56 -4.98
C VAL A 30 3.33 -16.10 -6.33
N HIS A 31 2.17 -16.76 -6.40
CA HIS A 31 1.59 -17.27 -7.64
C HIS A 31 0.73 -16.24 -8.38
N LYS A 32 0.55 -15.03 -7.82
CA LYS A 32 -0.14 -13.94 -8.52
C LYS A 32 0.80 -13.25 -9.50
N PHE A 33 0.18 -12.70 -10.54
CA PHE A 33 0.88 -11.90 -11.54
C PHE A 33 1.51 -10.66 -10.89
N ALA A 34 2.64 -10.22 -11.45
CA ALA A 34 3.30 -8.99 -11.04
C ALA A 34 2.36 -7.78 -11.17
N GLY A 35 2.64 -6.73 -10.41
CA GLY A 35 1.95 -5.46 -10.60
C GLY A 35 2.18 -4.87 -12.00
N PRO A 36 1.55 -3.74 -12.31
CA PRO A 36 1.82 -2.99 -13.54
C PRO A 36 3.29 -2.51 -13.66
N ASP A 37 4.03 -2.54 -12.55
CA ASP A 37 5.47 -2.26 -12.42
C ASP A 37 6.38 -3.42 -12.84
N GLY A 38 5.84 -4.61 -13.06
CA GLY A 38 6.59 -5.79 -13.45
C GLY A 38 7.40 -6.43 -12.32
N PHE A 39 7.29 -5.96 -11.07
CA PHE A 39 8.01 -6.57 -9.96
C PHE A 39 7.37 -7.91 -9.57
N PRO A 40 8.13 -9.02 -9.61
CA PRO A 40 7.65 -10.31 -9.14
C PRO A 40 7.31 -10.26 -7.66
N VAL A 41 6.16 -10.84 -7.30
CA VAL A 41 5.68 -10.89 -5.91
C VAL A 41 6.69 -11.58 -4.97
N ILE A 42 7.42 -12.56 -5.50
CA ILE A 42 8.48 -13.24 -4.74
C ILE A 42 9.61 -12.31 -4.32
N LEU A 43 9.99 -11.33 -5.15
CA LEU A 43 11.01 -10.34 -4.78
C LEU A 43 10.50 -9.41 -3.69
N LEU A 44 9.25 -8.96 -3.78
CA LEU A 44 8.64 -8.11 -2.75
C LEU A 44 8.61 -8.81 -1.39
N LYS A 45 8.32 -10.12 -1.38
CA LYS A 45 8.30 -10.93 -0.17
C LYS A 45 9.71 -11.20 0.39
N SER A 46 10.67 -11.52 -0.47
CA SER A 46 12.07 -11.74 -0.06
C SER A 46 12.73 -10.46 0.45
N CYS A 47 12.38 -9.30 -0.10
CA CYS A 47 12.90 -8.00 0.30
C CYS A 47 12.00 -7.28 1.32
N ALA A 48 11.06 -7.99 1.97
CA ALA A 48 10.04 -7.36 2.82
C ALA A 48 10.61 -6.44 3.91
N VAL A 49 11.72 -6.84 4.54
CA VAL A 49 12.39 -6.05 5.58
C VAL A 49 12.98 -4.77 4.98
N ALA A 50 13.76 -4.89 3.90
CA ALA A 50 14.40 -3.75 3.23
C ALA A 50 13.40 -2.76 2.63
N LEU A 51 12.25 -3.26 2.14
CA LEU A 51 11.19 -2.46 1.56
C LEU A 51 10.23 -1.86 2.60
N SER A 52 10.25 -2.33 3.84
CA SER A 52 9.24 -1.99 4.83
C SER A 52 9.23 -0.50 5.18
N GLU A 53 10.38 0.11 5.41
CA GLU A 53 10.48 1.55 5.70
C GLU A 53 10.10 2.45 4.52
N PRO A 54 10.63 2.27 3.29
CA PRO A 54 10.25 3.14 2.18
C PRO A 54 8.76 3.00 1.84
N VAL A 55 8.20 1.79 1.89
CA VAL A 55 6.77 1.57 1.64
C VAL A 55 5.91 2.20 2.74
N HIS A 56 6.30 2.04 4.01
CA HIS A 56 5.66 2.73 5.15
C HIS A 56 5.66 4.25 4.97
N HIS A 57 6.81 4.82 4.57
CA HIS A 57 6.93 6.27 4.35
C HIS A 57 5.98 6.75 3.25
N ILE A 58 5.89 6.04 2.12
CA ILE A 58 4.95 6.37 1.04
C ILE A 58 3.50 6.35 1.55
N PHE A 59 3.11 5.30 2.28
CA PHE A 59 1.76 5.22 2.86
C PHE A 59 1.47 6.36 3.84
N HIS A 60 2.44 6.69 4.69
CA HIS A 60 2.32 7.78 5.66
C HIS A 60 2.15 9.14 4.97
N VAL A 61 2.95 9.41 3.93
CA VAL A 61 2.82 10.63 3.11
C VAL A 61 1.46 10.69 2.42
N CYS A 62 1.03 9.59 1.79
CA CYS A 62 -0.28 9.50 1.15
C CYS A 62 -1.43 9.77 2.13
N TYR A 63 -1.34 9.22 3.35
CA TYR A 63 -2.34 9.42 4.40
C TYR A 63 -2.39 10.88 4.87
N ILE A 64 -1.25 11.49 5.20
CA ILE A 64 -1.19 12.90 5.64
C ILE A 64 -1.70 13.84 4.56
N GLN A 65 -1.33 13.59 3.30
CA GLN A 65 -1.71 14.45 2.18
C GLN A 65 -3.11 14.16 1.64
N SER A 66 -3.80 13.13 2.16
CA SER A 66 -5.08 12.66 1.61
C SER A 66 -5.00 12.39 0.10
N TYR A 67 -3.86 11.86 -0.36
CA TYR A 67 -3.54 11.67 -1.78
C TYR A 67 -2.96 10.29 -2.03
N LEU A 68 -3.54 9.56 -2.98
CA LEU A 68 -3.03 8.26 -3.43
C LEU A 68 -2.29 8.41 -4.75
N LEU A 69 -1.18 7.68 -4.94
CA LEU A 69 -0.48 7.62 -6.21
C LEU A 69 -1.44 7.18 -7.35
N LYS A 70 -1.30 7.78 -8.54
CA LYS A 70 -2.18 7.50 -9.68
C LYS A 70 -2.01 6.06 -10.16
N GLU A 71 -0.78 5.60 -10.14
CA GLU A 71 -0.33 4.26 -10.53
C GLU A 71 -1.04 3.19 -9.68
N TRP A 72 -1.20 3.43 -8.38
CA TRP A 72 -1.88 2.51 -7.46
C TRP A 72 -3.39 2.45 -7.67
N ARG A 73 -3.97 3.43 -8.38
CA ARG A 73 -5.38 3.43 -8.81
C ARG A 73 -5.56 2.82 -10.20
N THR A 74 -4.47 2.57 -10.92
CA THR A 74 -4.48 2.10 -12.30
C THR A 74 -4.38 0.58 -12.34
N HIS A 75 -5.36 -0.07 -12.97
CA HIS A 75 -5.37 -1.53 -13.14
C HIS A 75 -5.06 -1.90 -14.59
N LYS A 76 -4.14 -2.85 -14.80
CA LYS A 76 -3.86 -3.42 -16.13
C LYS A 76 -4.68 -4.69 -16.30
N VAL A 77 -5.69 -4.64 -17.15
CA VAL A 77 -6.51 -5.80 -17.50
C VAL A 77 -5.97 -6.39 -18.80
N THR A 78 -5.46 -7.62 -18.73
CA THR A 78 -5.02 -8.37 -19.91
C THR A 78 -6.14 -9.32 -20.34
N PRO A 79 -6.68 -9.21 -21.57
CA PRO A 79 -7.69 -10.14 -22.06
C PRO A 79 -7.12 -11.56 -22.10
N VAL A 80 -7.83 -12.51 -21.50
CA VAL A 80 -7.53 -13.95 -21.60
C VAL A 80 -8.51 -14.54 -22.61
N PHE A 81 -8.03 -14.82 -23.82
CA PHE A 81 -8.82 -15.50 -24.84
C PHE A 81 -9.03 -16.95 -24.42
N LYS A 82 -10.29 -17.36 -24.32
CA LYS A 82 -10.64 -18.77 -24.16
C LYS A 82 -10.59 -19.45 -25.52
N SER A 83 -10.06 -20.68 -25.55
CA SER A 83 -10.15 -21.61 -26.67
C SER A 83 -11.58 -22.07 -26.90
#